data_AF-A0A4V3D485-F1
#
_entry.id   AF-A0A4V3D485-F1
#
_cell.length_a   1.000
_cell.length_b   1.000
_cell.length_c   1.000
_cell.angle_alpha   90.00
_cell.angle_beta   90.00
_cell.angle_gamma   90.00
#
_symmetry.space_group_name_H-M   'P 1'
#
loop_
_entity.id
_entity.type
_entity.pdbx_description
1 polymer ?
#
loop_
_entity_poly.entity_id
_entity_poly.type
_entity_poly.pdbx_seq_one_letter_code
_entity_poly.pdbx_strand_id
1 'polypeptide(L)'
;MKVGLKVFLLLVIALQQLSCKSSRAAIVSNLEDHYQAKNKDIYKNTGPSSDLEYEKEINESGFPIYVGSFPVAEYNTPGNGTMGFPLKIGERDVVSRSVFIRRGEQNESLLKPLNKNSEVLINLLCLTDDVSLPNPSIVTSRNHPNYLAEGTFNSRNYKTDWVVIRAYDGKSYAIINMKFFNLKYGRTILVAPQQSGEIHFKQLQDELLEETEVELYLDQLTRNIEVIDFFVKEGNIR
;
A
#
# COMPACT_ATOMS: atom_id res chain seq x y z
N MET A 1 18.55 -25.60 -44.99
CA MET A 1 17.94 -24.27 -44.77
C MET A 1 17.10 -24.12 -43.49
N LYS A 2 16.62 -25.17 -42.81
CA LYS A 2 15.76 -25.02 -41.60
C LYS A 2 16.50 -24.84 -40.26
N VAL A 3 17.80 -25.14 -40.19
CA VAL A 3 18.59 -25.05 -38.94
C VAL A 3 19.05 -23.61 -38.65
N GLY A 4 19.41 -22.84 -39.68
CA GLY A 4 19.89 -21.46 -39.51
C GLY A 4 18.85 -20.48 -38.95
N LEU A 5 17.57 -20.67 -39.30
CA LEU A 5 16.49 -19.78 -38.85
C LEU A 5 16.18 -19.95 -37.36
N LYS A 6 16.28 -21.17 -36.82
CA LYS A 6 16.08 -21.44 -35.38
C LYS A 6 17.21 -20.86 -34.52
N VAL A 7 18.46 -20.95 -34.98
CA VAL A 7 19.62 -20.38 -34.27
C VAL A 7 19.54 -18.85 -34.26
N PHE A 8 19.15 -18.24 -35.37
CA PHE A 8 18.98 -16.78 -35.47
C PHE A 8 17.88 -16.26 -34.52
N LEU A 9 16.73 -16.93 -34.46
CA LEU A 9 15.62 -16.52 -33.59
C LEU A 9 15.97 -16.62 -32.10
N LEU A 10 16.69 -17.69 -31.70
CA LEU A 10 17.17 -17.84 -30.32
C LEU A 10 18.19 -16.76 -29.94
N LEU A 11 19.07 -16.36 -30.88
CA LEU A 11 20.03 -15.28 -30.67
C LEU A 11 19.34 -13.92 -30.51
N VAL A 12 18.31 -13.63 -31.31
CA VAL A 12 17.53 -12.38 -31.18
C VAL A 12 16.79 -12.31 -29.84
N ILE A 13 16.18 -13.40 -29.40
CA ILE A 13 15.50 -13.47 -28.10
C ILE A 13 16.50 -13.31 -26.95
N ALA A 14 17.65 -13.98 -27.02
CA ALA A 14 18.71 -13.86 -26.02
C ALA A 14 19.27 -12.42 -25.95
N LEU A 15 19.50 -11.78 -27.10
CA LEU A 15 19.96 -10.39 -27.18
C LEU A 15 18.93 -9.39 -26.66
N GLN A 16 17.63 -9.60 -26.94
CA GLN A 16 16.56 -8.78 -26.36
C GLN A 16 16.47 -8.94 -24.83
N GLN A 17 16.62 -10.16 -24.31
CA GLN A 17 16.63 -10.39 -22.87
C GLN A 17 17.86 -9.81 -22.17
N LEU A 18 19.04 -9.86 -22.81
CA LEU A 18 20.26 -9.25 -22.29
C LEU A 18 20.18 -7.71 -22.31
N SER A 19 19.66 -7.12 -23.39
CA SER A 19 19.44 -5.67 -23.50
C SER A 19 18.44 -5.15 -22.47
N CYS A 20 17.36 -5.90 -22.21
CA CYS A 20 16.36 -5.54 -21.20
C CYS A 20 16.87 -5.72 -19.76
N LYS A 21 17.77 -6.69 -19.52
CA LYS A 21 18.45 -6.85 -18.22
C LYS A 21 19.49 -5.75 -17.96
N SER A 22 20.28 -5.37 -18.96
CA SER A 22 21.31 -4.32 -18.79
C SER A 22 20.68 -2.93 -18.66
N SER A 23 19.61 -2.63 -19.40
CA SER A 23 18.89 -1.36 -19.27
C SER A 23 18.22 -1.24 -17.90
N ARG A 24 17.62 -2.33 -17.40
CA ARG A 24 16.97 -2.35 -16.09
C ARG A 24 17.99 -2.24 -14.94
N ALA A 25 19.14 -2.90 -15.05
CA ALA A 25 20.22 -2.78 -14.07
C ALA A 25 20.82 -1.38 -14.04
N ALA A 26 21.05 -0.76 -15.21
CA ALA A 26 21.54 0.62 -15.30
C ALA A 26 20.52 1.65 -14.77
N ILE A 27 19.23 1.43 -14.98
CA ILE A 27 18.17 2.28 -14.40
C ILE A 27 18.18 2.15 -12.88
N VAL A 28 18.26 0.93 -12.33
CA VAL A 28 18.27 0.72 -10.87
C VAL A 28 19.52 1.32 -10.21
N SER A 29 20.70 1.16 -10.80
CA SER A 29 21.93 1.75 -10.24
C SER A 29 21.90 3.28 -10.29
N ASN A 30 21.44 3.88 -11.39
CA ASN A 30 21.29 5.34 -11.48
C ASN A 30 20.26 5.88 -10.49
N LEU A 31 19.23 5.10 -10.16
CA LEU A 31 18.21 5.43 -9.17
C LEU A 31 18.79 5.35 -7.74
N GLU A 32 19.55 4.30 -7.42
CA GLU A 32 20.26 4.18 -6.14
C GLU A 32 21.28 5.32 -5.95
N ASP A 33 22.08 5.63 -6.97
CA ASP A 33 23.06 6.72 -6.93
C ASP A 33 22.38 8.08 -6.77
N HIS A 34 21.22 8.29 -7.42
CA HIS A 34 20.42 9.52 -7.26
C HIS A 34 19.82 9.63 -5.85
N TYR A 35 19.30 8.52 -5.29
CA TYR A 35 18.78 8.46 -3.92
C TYR A 35 19.88 8.75 -2.89
N GLN A 36 21.06 8.13 -3.05
CA GLN A 36 22.22 8.35 -2.18
C GLN A 36 22.77 9.78 -2.30
N ALA A 37 22.77 10.35 -3.51
CA ALA A 37 23.20 11.73 -3.73
C ALA A 37 22.26 12.75 -3.07
N LYS A 38 20.93 12.55 -3.16
CA LYS A 38 19.92 13.41 -2.49
C LYS A 38 19.94 13.26 -0.97
N ASN A 39 20.27 12.06 -0.46
CA ASN A 39 20.29 11.77 0.97
C ASN A 39 21.56 12.21 1.72
N LYS A 40 22.63 12.56 0.99
CA LYS A 40 23.93 12.89 1.61
C LYS A 40 23.90 14.16 2.48
N ASP A 41 22.93 15.05 2.24
CA ASP A 41 22.74 16.32 2.96
C ASP A 41 21.58 16.31 3.98
N ILE A 42 20.83 15.20 4.12
CA ILE A 42 19.61 15.10 4.95
C ILE A 42 19.90 15.04 6.46
N TYR A 43 21.13 14.72 6.86
CA TYR A 43 21.52 14.65 8.28
C TYR A 43 21.95 16.00 8.88
N LYS A 44 21.49 17.14 8.35
CA LYS A 44 21.65 18.44 9.02
C LYS A 44 20.49 18.68 9.97
N ASN A 45 20.76 18.51 11.27
CA ASN A 45 19.84 18.64 12.39
C ASN A 45 19.23 20.04 12.51
N THR A 46 18.08 20.28 11.89
CA THR A 46 17.19 21.39 12.25
C THR A 46 15.74 20.94 12.13
N GLY A 47 15.15 20.49 13.23
CA GLY A 47 13.72 20.22 13.35
C GLY A 47 13.17 20.85 14.64
N PRO A 48 12.06 21.62 14.59
CA PRO A 48 11.56 22.38 15.73
C PRO A 48 10.73 21.51 16.71
N SER A 49 10.58 22.01 17.94
CA SER A 49 9.91 21.38 19.08
C SER A 49 8.39 21.13 18.94
N SER A 50 7.76 21.58 17.85
CA SER A 50 6.32 21.40 17.59
C SER A 50 5.93 19.97 17.25
N ASP A 51 6.90 19.11 16.92
CA ASP A 51 6.66 17.72 16.54
C ASP A 51 6.35 16.81 17.75
N LEU A 52 6.79 17.19 18.96
CA LEU A 52 6.71 16.33 20.14
C LEU A 52 5.28 16.15 20.69
N GLU A 53 4.44 17.18 20.64
CA GLU A 53 3.04 17.08 21.08
C GLU A 53 2.20 16.25 20.09
N TYR A 54 2.43 16.44 18.78
CA TYR A 54 1.79 15.64 17.73
C TYR A 54 2.20 14.17 17.80
N GLU A 55 3.48 13.88 18.09
CA GLU A 55 3.97 12.53 18.32
C GLU A 55 3.34 11.87 19.52
N LYS A 56 3.18 12.61 20.61
CA LYS A 56 2.53 12.08 21.81
C LYS A 56 1.11 11.64 21.50
N GLU A 57 0.32 12.49 20.83
CA GLU A 57 -1.06 12.16 20.43
C GLU A 57 -1.13 10.94 19.51
N ILE A 58 -0.24 10.85 18.51
CA ILE A 58 -0.14 9.70 17.62
C ILE A 58 0.19 8.43 18.40
N ASN A 59 1.21 8.46 19.25
CA ASN A 59 1.65 7.27 19.99
C ASN A 59 0.63 6.81 21.02
N GLU A 60 -0.14 7.73 21.62
CA GLU A 60 -1.28 7.40 22.49
C GLU A 60 -2.47 6.80 21.71
N SER A 61 -2.54 6.99 20.39
CA SER A 61 -3.59 6.43 19.52
C SER A 61 -3.43 4.93 19.22
N GLY A 62 -2.35 4.29 19.68
CA GLY A 62 -2.19 2.83 19.64
C GLY A 62 -1.84 2.25 18.26
N PHE A 63 -1.11 3.00 17.44
CA PHE A 63 -0.59 2.55 16.15
C PHE A 63 0.39 1.35 16.27
N PRO A 64 0.55 0.54 15.21
CA PRO A 64 1.47 -0.60 15.22
C PRO A 64 2.94 -0.23 15.47
N ILE A 65 3.39 0.92 14.94
CA ILE A 65 4.76 1.40 15.04
C ILE A 65 4.79 2.68 15.89
N TYR A 66 5.76 2.75 16.80
CA TYR A 66 6.04 3.98 17.54
C TYR A 66 6.56 5.05 16.59
N VAL A 67 5.86 6.19 16.52
CA VAL A 67 6.25 7.33 15.68
C VAL A 67 7.21 8.21 16.47
N GLY A 68 8.45 8.31 15.99
CA GLY A 68 9.46 9.17 16.56
C GLY A 68 9.79 10.38 15.69
N SER A 69 10.22 11.46 16.32
CA SER A 69 10.84 12.63 15.70
C SER A 69 12.19 12.30 15.07
N PHE A 70 12.36 12.67 13.81
CA PHE A 70 13.67 12.68 13.14
C PHE A 70 13.75 13.84 12.15
N PRO A 71 14.96 14.38 11.89
CA PRO A 71 15.14 15.45 10.92
C PRO A 71 14.70 14.98 9.53
N VAL A 72 14.00 15.86 8.82
CA VAL A 72 13.56 15.63 7.45
C VAL A 72 14.09 16.75 6.57
N ALA A 73 14.52 16.43 5.35
CA ALA A 73 14.88 17.46 4.39
C ALA A 73 13.63 18.23 3.95
N GLU A 74 13.81 19.45 3.44
CA GLU A 74 12.74 20.12 2.73
C GLU A 74 12.46 19.38 1.42
N TYR A 75 11.20 19.00 1.21
CA TYR A 75 10.74 18.34 -0.02
C TYR A 75 9.35 18.85 -0.41
N ASN A 76 9.07 18.79 -1.70
CA ASN A 76 7.70 18.95 -2.19
C ASN A 76 7.09 17.55 -2.37
N THR A 77 5.98 17.28 -1.69
CA THR A 77 5.24 16.02 -1.84
C THR A 77 4.02 16.26 -2.73
N PRO A 78 3.67 15.32 -3.64
CA PRO A 78 2.42 15.43 -4.39
C PRO A 78 1.18 15.30 -3.49
N GLY A 79 1.35 14.87 -2.25
CA GLY A 79 0.28 14.57 -1.31
C GLY A 79 -0.02 13.08 -1.27
N ASN A 80 -0.44 12.64 -0.10
CA ASN A 80 -0.71 11.26 0.25
C ASN A 80 -1.79 11.25 1.33
N GLY A 81 -2.53 10.16 1.44
CA GLY A 81 -3.61 10.10 2.41
C GLY A 81 -4.23 8.73 2.53
N THR A 82 -5.18 8.65 3.44
CA THR A 82 -6.10 7.53 3.55
C THR A 82 -7.52 8.00 3.39
N MET A 83 -8.38 7.08 2.95
CA MET A 83 -9.84 7.21 3.01
C MET A 83 -10.42 5.90 3.51
N GLY A 84 -11.60 5.93 4.11
CA GLY A 84 -12.21 4.71 4.61
C GLY A 84 -13.71 4.90 4.83
N PHE A 85 -14.44 3.82 4.64
CA PHE A 85 -15.89 3.79 4.65
C PHE A 85 -16.37 2.56 5.41
N PRO A 86 -17.40 2.66 6.26
CA PRO A 86 -18.15 1.49 6.67
C PRO A 86 -18.91 0.95 5.45
N LEU A 87 -18.91 -0.36 5.29
CA LEU A 87 -19.56 -1.08 4.21
C LEU A 87 -20.45 -2.18 4.81
N LYS A 88 -21.58 -2.46 4.16
CA LYS A 88 -22.31 -3.72 4.37
C LYS A 88 -22.04 -4.65 3.20
N ILE A 89 -21.54 -5.85 3.49
CA ILE A 89 -21.29 -6.90 2.50
C ILE A 89 -22.11 -8.12 2.89
N GLY A 90 -23.18 -8.40 2.14
CA GLY A 90 -24.27 -9.23 2.63
C GLY A 90 -24.85 -8.62 3.93
N GLU A 91 -24.96 -9.44 4.97
CA GLU A 91 -25.41 -8.99 6.31
C GLU A 91 -24.25 -8.60 7.25
N ARG A 92 -23.02 -8.52 6.73
CA ARG A 92 -21.81 -8.29 7.54
C ARG A 92 -21.35 -6.85 7.50
N ASP A 93 -20.91 -6.36 8.66
CA ASP A 93 -20.28 -5.07 8.80
C ASP A 93 -18.77 -5.16 8.50
N VAL A 94 -18.33 -4.33 7.57
CA VAL A 94 -16.95 -4.28 7.11
C VAL A 94 -16.47 -2.84 7.16
N VAL A 95 -15.30 -2.60 7.74
CA VAL A 95 -14.64 -1.28 7.67
C VAL A 95 -13.57 -1.32 6.60
N SER A 96 -13.57 -0.33 5.73
CA SER A 96 -12.57 -0.20 4.67
C SER A 96 -11.53 0.88 4.98
N ARG A 97 -10.33 0.69 4.43
CA ARG A 97 -9.28 1.71 4.40
C ARG A 97 -8.49 1.60 3.09
N SER A 98 -8.43 2.69 2.35
CA SER A 98 -7.60 2.82 1.16
C SER A 98 -6.47 3.80 1.43
N VAL A 99 -5.27 3.47 0.96
CA VAL A 99 -4.08 4.33 1.04
C VAL A 99 -3.71 4.76 -0.36
N PHE A 100 -3.47 6.05 -0.56
CA PHE A 100 -3.14 6.59 -1.87
C PHE A 100 -2.00 7.61 -1.81
N ILE A 101 -1.33 7.76 -2.96
CA ILE A 101 -0.36 8.82 -3.23
C ILE A 101 -0.78 9.53 -4.51
N ARG A 102 -0.68 10.86 -4.53
CA ARG A 102 -0.95 11.64 -5.74
C ARG A 102 0.24 11.59 -6.68
N ARG A 103 0.02 11.97 -7.94
CA ARG A 103 1.04 11.96 -8.99
C ARG A 103 2.10 13.00 -8.69
N GLY A 104 3.35 12.55 -8.64
CA GLY A 104 4.56 13.37 -8.53
C GLY A 104 5.72 12.70 -9.26
N GLU A 105 6.91 13.27 -9.14
CA GLU A 105 8.12 12.83 -9.85
C GLU A 105 8.38 11.32 -9.74
N GLN A 106 8.16 10.74 -8.56
CA GLN A 106 8.46 9.33 -8.25
C GLN A 106 7.49 8.30 -8.86
N ASN A 107 6.28 8.70 -9.25
CA ASN A 107 5.29 7.80 -9.87
C ASN A 107 4.78 8.33 -11.21
N GLU A 108 5.34 9.43 -11.74
CA GLU A 108 4.93 10.03 -12.99
C GLU A 108 5.06 9.05 -14.16
N SER A 109 6.17 8.32 -14.24
CA SER A 109 6.41 7.33 -15.30
C SER A 109 5.39 6.20 -15.32
N LEU A 110 4.79 5.88 -14.16
CA LEU A 110 3.72 4.89 -14.02
C LEU A 110 2.35 5.48 -14.36
N LEU A 111 2.02 6.66 -13.83
CA LEU A 111 0.67 7.22 -13.88
C LEU A 111 0.37 8.03 -15.14
N LYS A 112 1.37 8.70 -15.71
CA LYS A 112 1.21 9.55 -16.90
C LYS A 112 0.75 8.78 -18.14
N PRO A 113 1.29 7.58 -18.47
CA PRO A 113 0.79 6.79 -19.60
C PRO A 113 -0.66 6.32 -19.41
N LEU A 114 -1.12 6.23 -18.16
CA LEU A 114 -2.48 5.82 -17.79
C LEU A 114 -3.44 7.01 -17.65
N ASN A 115 -2.95 8.25 -17.85
CA ASN A 115 -3.68 9.48 -17.59
C ASN A 115 -4.24 9.59 -16.16
N LYS A 116 -3.54 9.00 -15.18
CA LYS A 116 -3.92 9.04 -13.76
C LYS A 116 -3.17 10.15 -13.02
N ASN A 117 -3.83 10.80 -12.07
CA ASN A 117 -3.36 11.82 -11.14
C ASN A 117 -3.08 11.26 -9.74
N SER A 118 -3.40 9.99 -9.47
CA SER A 118 -3.09 9.33 -8.20
C SER A 118 -2.95 7.82 -8.36
N GLU A 119 -2.32 7.19 -7.37
CA GLU A 119 -2.16 5.75 -7.23
C GLU A 119 -2.78 5.32 -5.90
N VAL A 120 -3.80 4.48 -5.92
CA VAL A 120 -4.24 3.72 -4.74
C VAL A 120 -3.28 2.56 -4.56
N LEU A 121 -2.51 2.62 -3.47
CA LEU A 121 -1.51 1.60 -3.14
C LEU A 121 -2.17 0.31 -2.68
N ILE A 122 -3.23 0.43 -1.88
CA ILE A 122 -3.95 -0.69 -1.30
C ILE A 122 -5.37 -0.28 -0.90
N ASN A 123 -6.31 -1.23 -0.99
CA ASN A 123 -7.59 -1.24 -0.32
C ASN A 123 -7.60 -2.37 0.72
N LEU A 124 -7.94 -2.05 1.96
CA LEU A 124 -8.13 -2.99 3.05
C LEU A 124 -9.60 -3.04 3.40
N LEU A 125 -10.19 -4.23 3.45
CA LEU A 125 -11.56 -4.45 3.92
C LEU A 125 -11.50 -5.41 5.09
N CYS A 126 -11.82 -4.93 6.29
CA CYS A 126 -11.78 -5.73 7.51
C CYS A 126 -13.18 -5.95 8.06
N LEU A 127 -13.55 -7.21 8.26
CA LEU A 127 -14.75 -7.58 8.99
C LEU A 127 -14.69 -7.04 10.42
N THR A 128 -15.81 -6.54 10.93
CA THR A 128 -15.94 -6.09 12.31
C THR A 128 -17.30 -6.47 12.90
N ASP A 129 -17.36 -6.57 14.23
CA ASP A 129 -18.59 -6.73 15.01
C ASP A 129 -19.13 -5.40 15.57
N ASP A 130 -18.40 -4.30 15.31
CA ASP A 130 -18.74 -2.96 15.77
C ASP A 130 -18.10 -1.87 14.89
N VAL A 131 -18.92 -1.25 14.03
CA VAL A 131 -18.49 -0.14 13.16
C VAL A 131 -18.27 1.17 13.89
N SER A 132 -18.68 1.28 15.16
CA SER A 132 -18.51 2.50 15.95
C SER A 132 -17.13 2.59 16.60
N LEU A 133 -16.39 1.48 16.65
CA LEU A 133 -15.04 1.47 17.20
C LEU A 133 -14.09 2.32 16.34
N PRO A 134 -13.18 3.08 16.96
CA PRO A 134 -12.24 3.90 16.23
C PRO A 134 -11.26 3.01 15.46
N ASN A 135 -10.95 3.37 14.21
CA ASN A 135 -10.02 2.65 13.34
C ASN A 135 -8.92 3.61 12.87
N PRO A 136 -8.04 4.08 13.78
CA PRO A 136 -7.07 5.13 13.49
C PRO A 136 -6.15 4.70 12.33
N SER A 137 -5.79 5.68 11.50
CA SER A 137 -4.86 5.50 10.40
C SER A 137 -4.05 6.77 10.20
N ILE A 138 -2.77 6.62 9.85
CA ILE A 138 -1.89 7.73 9.51
C ILE A 138 -1.11 7.40 8.25
N VAL A 139 -0.78 8.43 7.48
CA VAL A 139 0.20 8.34 6.39
C VAL A 139 1.26 9.39 6.61
N THR A 140 2.53 9.00 6.50
CA THR A 140 3.65 9.91 6.63
C THR A 140 4.41 10.05 5.32
N SER A 141 4.64 11.30 4.93
CA SER A 141 5.54 11.67 3.83
C SER A 141 6.96 11.97 4.32
N ARG A 142 7.23 11.90 5.63
CA ARG A 142 8.54 12.19 6.25
C ARG A 142 9.67 11.28 5.75
N ASN A 143 9.31 10.21 5.02
CA ASN A 143 10.22 9.27 4.41
C ASN A 143 10.43 9.50 2.90
N HIS A 144 9.93 10.62 2.36
CA HIS A 144 9.97 10.92 0.92
C HIS A 144 11.39 10.71 0.36
N PRO A 145 11.56 10.00 -0.77
CA PRO A 145 10.55 9.51 -1.72
C PRO A 145 9.83 8.20 -1.37
N ASN A 146 10.10 7.58 -0.22
CA ASN A 146 9.31 6.46 0.29
C ASN A 146 8.06 6.97 1.03
N TYR A 147 6.99 6.18 1.02
CA TYR A 147 5.78 6.50 1.78
C TYR A 147 5.44 5.35 2.70
N LEU A 148 4.96 5.70 3.89
CA LEU A 148 4.54 4.73 4.89
C LEU A 148 3.15 5.12 5.38
N ALA A 149 2.26 4.15 5.46
CA ALA A 149 0.97 4.28 6.12
C ALA A 149 0.82 3.17 7.13
N GLU A 150 0.13 3.46 8.23
CA GLU A 150 -0.21 2.44 9.21
C GLU A 150 -1.55 2.75 9.86
N GLY A 151 -2.10 1.75 10.51
CA GLY A 151 -3.34 1.91 11.24
C GLY A 151 -3.82 0.61 11.84
N THR A 152 -5.02 0.69 12.39
CA THR A 152 -5.67 -0.43 13.05
C THR A 152 -7.12 -0.57 12.58
N PHE A 153 -7.60 -1.81 12.53
CA PHE A 153 -9.03 -2.10 12.57
C PHE A 153 -9.36 -2.74 13.91
N ASN A 154 -10.35 -2.17 14.61
CA ASN A 154 -10.77 -2.63 15.91
C ASN A 154 -12.15 -3.27 15.83
N SER A 155 -12.26 -4.41 16.49
CA SER A 155 -13.47 -5.15 16.82
C SER A 155 -13.47 -5.38 18.33
N ARG A 156 -14.58 -5.78 18.94
CA ARG A 156 -14.66 -5.86 20.41
C ARG A 156 -13.58 -6.73 21.05
N ASN A 157 -13.22 -7.82 20.38
CA ASN A 157 -12.23 -8.79 20.88
C ASN A 157 -10.99 -8.94 19.97
N TYR A 158 -10.90 -8.15 18.90
CA TYR A 158 -9.85 -8.31 17.89
C TYR A 158 -9.29 -6.96 17.46
N LYS A 159 -7.98 -6.94 17.25
CA LYS A 159 -7.26 -5.81 16.68
C LYS A 159 -6.45 -6.29 15.48
N THR A 160 -6.69 -5.65 14.34
CA THR A 160 -5.94 -5.90 13.11
C THR A 160 -4.98 -4.74 12.86
N ASP A 161 -3.70 -4.97 13.05
CA ASP A 161 -2.63 -4.01 12.80
C ASP A 161 -2.17 -4.10 11.36
N TRP A 162 -2.02 -2.96 10.68
CA TRP A 162 -1.53 -2.93 9.31
C TRP A 162 -0.51 -1.82 9.09
N VAL A 163 0.47 -2.12 8.24
CA VAL A 163 1.50 -1.21 7.76
C VAL A 163 1.64 -1.39 6.25
N VAL A 164 1.72 -0.29 5.52
CA VAL A 164 1.83 -0.24 4.06
C VAL A 164 3.05 0.60 3.72
N ILE A 165 3.89 0.06 2.84
CA ILE A 165 5.14 0.67 2.43
C ILE A 165 5.10 0.86 0.92
N ARG A 166 5.30 2.08 0.46
CA ARG A 166 5.69 2.39 -0.91
C ARG A 166 7.18 2.66 -0.94
N ALA A 167 7.92 1.74 -1.53
CA ALA A 167 9.33 1.94 -1.80
C ALA A 167 9.49 2.91 -2.98
N TYR A 168 10.60 3.64 -2.96
CA TYR A 168 11.07 4.53 -4.00
C TYR A 168 11.10 3.87 -5.39
N ASP A 169 11.42 2.57 -5.46
CA ASP A 169 11.63 1.83 -6.69
C ASP A 169 10.36 1.43 -7.46
N GLY A 170 9.19 1.90 -7.02
CA GLY A 170 7.91 1.50 -7.64
C GLY A 170 7.13 0.46 -6.85
N LYS A 171 7.77 -0.27 -5.93
CA LYS A 171 7.15 -1.45 -5.31
C LYS A 171 6.39 -1.06 -4.04
N SER A 172 5.29 -1.77 -3.83
CA SER A 172 4.43 -1.58 -2.67
C SER A 172 4.24 -2.90 -1.92
N TYR A 173 4.26 -2.82 -0.60
CA TYR A 173 4.13 -3.96 0.30
C TYR A 173 3.17 -3.62 1.43
N ALA A 174 2.54 -4.65 1.99
CA ALA A 174 1.79 -4.52 3.23
C ALA A 174 2.18 -5.61 4.21
N ILE A 175 2.13 -5.28 5.50
CA ILE A 175 2.21 -6.22 6.61
C ILE A 175 0.92 -6.06 7.40
N ILE A 176 0.15 -7.14 7.56
CA ILE A 176 -1.10 -7.13 8.33
C ILE A 176 -1.03 -8.26 9.36
N ASN A 177 -1.04 -7.92 10.65
CA ASN A 177 -0.80 -8.86 11.76
C ASN A 177 0.34 -9.85 11.45
N MET A 178 1.52 -9.32 11.11
CA MET A 178 2.73 -10.07 10.76
C MET A 178 2.66 -10.91 9.46
N LYS A 179 1.55 -10.90 8.72
CA LYS A 179 1.49 -11.50 7.39
C LYS A 179 1.96 -10.50 6.34
N PHE A 180 2.99 -10.88 5.57
CA PHE A 180 3.54 -10.09 4.48
C PHE A 180 2.77 -10.26 3.17
N PHE A 181 2.52 -9.16 2.47
CA PHE A 181 1.86 -9.10 1.18
C PHE A 181 2.69 -8.29 0.19
N ASN A 182 2.91 -8.87 -0.99
CA ASN A 182 3.45 -8.15 -2.14
C ASN A 182 2.28 -7.64 -2.98
N LEU A 183 2.12 -6.31 -3.05
CA LEU A 183 0.95 -5.68 -3.67
C LEU A 183 0.99 -5.69 -5.20
N LYS A 184 2.07 -6.24 -5.79
CA LYS A 184 2.11 -6.58 -7.22
C LYS A 184 1.07 -7.64 -7.58
N TYR A 185 0.72 -8.53 -6.65
CA TYR A 185 -0.23 -9.64 -6.89
C TYR A 185 -1.69 -9.28 -6.54
N GLY A 186 -1.98 -7.99 -6.39
CA GLY A 186 -3.28 -7.50 -5.99
C GLY A 186 -3.17 -6.44 -4.92
N ARG A 187 -3.98 -5.39 -5.03
CA ARG A 187 -3.97 -4.24 -4.12
C ARG A 187 -5.18 -4.24 -3.19
N THR A 188 -6.08 -5.19 -3.31
CA THR A 188 -7.21 -5.33 -2.39
C THR A 188 -7.00 -6.52 -1.49
N ILE A 189 -7.03 -6.29 -0.17
CA ILE A 189 -6.90 -7.34 0.84
C ILE A 189 -8.14 -7.37 1.71
N LEU A 190 -8.80 -8.51 1.72
CA LEU A 190 -9.89 -8.83 2.63
C LEU A 190 -9.32 -9.47 3.89
N VAL A 191 -9.80 -9.03 5.05
CA VAL A 191 -9.37 -9.47 6.37
C VAL A 191 -10.59 -9.90 7.19
N ALA A 192 -10.61 -11.15 7.64
CA ALA A 192 -11.71 -11.69 8.43
C ALA A 192 -11.17 -12.37 9.70
N PRO A 193 -11.18 -11.67 10.85
CA PRO A 193 -10.97 -12.31 12.13
C PRO A 193 -12.01 -13.42 12.37
N GLN A 194 -11.58 -14.53 12.94
CA GLN A 194 -12.40 -15.69 13.28
C GLN A 194 -12.73 -15.69 14.76
N GLN A 195 -13.85 -16.31 15.14
CA GLN A 195 -14.20 -16.55 16.54
C GLN A 195 -13.14 -17.40 17.28
N SER A 196 -12.36 -18.21 16.54
CA SER A 196 -11.30 -19.06 17.08
C SER A 196 -10.02 -18.32 17.49
N GLY A 197 -9.87 -17.04 17.14
CA GLY A 197 -8.61 -16.31 17.32
C GLY A 197 -7.80 -16.10 16.05
N GLU A 198 -8.05 -16.91 15.01
CA GLU A 198 -7.32 -16.85 13.75
C GLU A 198 -7.76 -15.64 12.90
N ILE A 199 -6.91 -15.21 11.96
CA ILE A 199 -7.26 -14.19 10.98
C ILE A 199 -7.12 -14.79 9.59
N HIS A 200 -8.23 -14.78 8.84
CA HIS A 200 -8.24 -15.18 7.44
C HIS A 200 -7.99 -13.97 6.54
N PHE A 201 -7.24 -14.21 5.46
CA PHE A 201 -6.87 -13.19 4.49
C PHE A 201 -7.17 -13.65 3.08
N LYS A 202 -7.56 -12.71 2.22
CA LYS A 202 -7.65 -12.93 0.78
C LYS A 202 -7.15 -11.71 0.03
N GLN A 203 -6.21 -11.92 -0.88
CA GLN A 203 -5.69 -10.87 -1.76
C GLN A 203 -6.37 -11.00 -3.13
N LEU A 204 -7.00 -9.94 -3.59
CA LEU A 204 -7.69 -9.87 -4.87
C LEU A 204 -6.81 -9.17 -5.90
N GLN A 205 -6.75 -9.73 -7.10
CA GLN A 205 -6.14 -9.05 -8.22
C GLN A 205 -7.08 -7.96 -8.72
N ASP A 206 -6.56 -6.75 -8.85
CA ASP A 206 -7.28 -5.57 -9.29
C ASP A 206 -6.41 -4.71 -10.22
N GLU A 207 -7.10 -3.83 -10.95
CA GLU A 207 -6.45 -2.80 -11.76
C GLU A 207 -5.90 -1.68 -10.88
N LEU A 208 -5.00 -0.88 -11.44
CA LEU A 208 -4.53 0.31 -10.75
C LEU A 208 -5.67 1.30 -10.63
N LEU A 209 -6.01 1.74 -9.42
CA LEU A 209 -7.05 2.74 -9.16
C LEU A 209 -6.46 4.11 -8.85
N GLU A 210 -7.25 5.14 -9.11
CA GLU A 210 -7.09 6.50 -8.63
C GLU A 210 -7.91 6.74 -7.35
N GLU A 211 -7.50 7.74 -6.57
CA GLU A 211 -8.19 8.24 -5.38
C GLU A 211 -9.69 8.45 -5.62
N THR A 212 -10.05 9.03 -6.77
CA THR A 212 -11.44 9.33 -7.15
C THR A 212 -12.28 8.11 -7.52
N GLU A 213 -11.65 6.96 -7.77
CA GLU A 213 -12.33 5.72 -8.18
C GLU A 213 -12.65 4.80 -6.98
N VAL A 214 -12.09 5.07 -5.80
CA VAL A 214 -12.14 4.18 -4.64
C VAL A 214 -13.57 3.88 -4.20
N GLU A 215 -14.41 4.89 -4.02
CA GLU A 215 -15.77 4.71 -3.50
C GLU A 215 -16.60 3.80 -4.42
N LEU A 216 -16.57 4.08 -5.73
CA LEU A 216 -17.26 3.25 -6.73
C LEU A 216 -16.71 1.82 -6.75
N TYR A 217 -15.38 1.65 -6.66
CA TYR A 217 -14.75 0.34 -6.63
C TYR A 217 -15.19 -0.47 -5.40
N LEU A 218 -15.19 0.15 -4.21
CA LEU A 218 -15.64 -0.50 -2.98
C LEU A 218 -17.12 -0.91 -3.06
N ASP A 219 -17.98 -0.06 -3.63
CA ASP A 219 -19.39 -0.37 -3.89
C ASP A 219 -19.56 -1.52 -4.90
N GLN A 220 -18.65 -1.71 -5.84
CA GLN A 220 -18.66 -2.89 -6.72
C GLN A 220 -18.29 -4.16 -5.95
N LEU A 221 -17.32 -4.09 -5.03
CA LEU A 221 -16.92 -5.25 -4.23
C LEU A 221 -18.03 -5.75 -3.30
N THR A 222 -18.93 -4.88 -2.82
CA THR A 222 -20.06 -5.30 -1.96
C THR A 222 -21.04 -6.25 -2.67
N ARG A 223 -21.03 -6.24 -4.02
CA ARG A 223 -21.86 -7.08 -4.88
C ARG A 223 -21.10 -8.27 -5.49
N ASN A 224 -19.79 -8.38 -5.22
CA ASN A 224 -18.98 -9.46 -5.73
C ASN A 224 -19.19 -10.73 -4.90
N ILE A 225 -19.64 -11.82 -5.55
CA ILE A 225 -19.97 -13.07 -4.85
C ILE A 225 -18.78 -13.68 -4.09
N GLU A 226 -17.57 -13.58 -4.64
CA GLU A 226 -16.37 -14.10 -4.02
C GLU A 226 -15.98 -13.31 -2.75
N VAL A 227 -16.26 -12.01 -2.74
CA VAL A 227 -16.07 -11.12 -1.59
C VAL A 227 -17.13 -11.38 -0.53
N ILE A 228 -18.39 -11.51 -0.94
CA ILE A 228 -19.51 -11.86 -0.06
C ILE A 228 -19.22 -13.19 0.63
N ASP A 229 -18.93 -14.25 -0.14
CA ASP A 229 -18.65 -15.59 0.37
C ASP A 229 -17.49 -15.60 1.37
N PHE A 230 -16.47 -14.77 1.15
CA PHE A 230 -15.35 -14.63 2.08
C PHE A 230 -15.79 -14.08 3.45
N PHE A 231 -16.63 -13.04 3.46
CA PHE A 231 -17.05 -12.38 4.70
C PHE A 231 -18.22 -13.06 5.41
N VAL A 232 -19.11 -13.74 4.70
CA VAL A 232 -20.25 -14.46 5.32
C VAL A 232 -19.89 -15.85 5.83
N LYS A 233 -18.67 -16.33 5.53
CA LYS A 233 -18.18 -17.66 5.90
C LYS A 233 -18.39 -17.97 7.39
N GLU A 234 -18.83 -19.19 7.67
CA GLU A 234 -18.97 -19.70 9.04
C GLU A 234 -17.61 -19.70 9.76
N GLY A 235 -17.61 -19.35 11.04
CA GLY A 235 -16.40 -19.18 11.86
C GLY A 235 -15.89 -17.74 11.96
N ASN A 236 -16.25 -16.88 10.99
CA ASN A 236 -15.98 -15.44 11.08
C ASN A 236 -16.65 -14.80 12.31
N ILE A 237 -16.07 -13.72 12.83
CA ILE A 237 -16.72 -12.89 13.86
C ILE A 237 -18.07 -12.35 13.37
N ARG A 238 -18.99 -12.06 14.29
CA ARG A 238 -20.38 -11.70 13.98
C ARG A 238 -20.65 -10.23 14.08
#